data_AF-A0A7S2QEN6-F1
#
_entry.id   AF-A0A7S2QEN6-F1
#
_cell.length_a   1.000
_cell.length_b   1.000
_cell.length_c   1.000
_cell.angle_alpha   90.00
_cell.angle_beta   90.00
_cell.angle_gamma   90.00
#
_symmetry.space_group_name_H-M   'P 1'
#
loop_
_entity.id
_entity.type
_entity.pdbx_description
1 polymer ?
#
loop_
_entity_poly.entity_id
_entity_poly.type
_entity_poly.pdbx_seq_one_letter_code
_entity_poly.pdbx_strand_id
1 'polypeptide(L)'
;AFGDVVFLDALEEYPIGNMGRMALHWIANHTSAAFVLKIDDDMYIRPLPLLRMLMRQQRAMMYWGFFERSGQAVRDPGSAHFLPDDLFGHDGVFPPYAR
;
A
#
# COMPACT_ATOMS: atom_id res chain seq x y z
N ALA A 1 25.16 -3.34 9.85
CA ALA A 1 23.68 -3.36 9.79
C ALA A 1 23.19 -2.09 10.45
N PHE A 2 22.29 -1.34 9.81
CA PHE A 2 21.83 -0.02 10.28
C PHE A 2 20.62 -0.08 11.22
N GLY A 3 20.06 -1.28 11.44
CA GLY A 3 18.90 -1.48 12.34
C GLY A 3 17.58 -1.03 11.74
N ASP A 4 17.50 -0.99 10.41
CA ASP A 4 16.42 -0.41 9.60
C ASP A 4 15.74 -1.44 8.68
N VAL A 5 16.06 -2.73 8.83
CA VAL A 5 15.46 -3.83 8.07
C VAL A 5 14.62 -4.70 9.00
N VAL A 6 13.37 -4.95 8.59
CA VAL A 6 12.45 -5.87 9.25
C VAL A 6 12.24 -7.07 8.34
N PHE A 7 12.57 -8.26 8.84
CA PHE A 7 12.25 -9.52 8.15
C PHE A 7 10.93 -10.05 8.69
N LEU A 8 9.96 -10.22 7.80
CA LEU A 8 8.68 -10.84 8.12
C LEU A 8 8.75 -12.32 7.76
N ASP A 9 8.15 -13.16 8.60
CA ASP A 9 7.99 -14.59 8.32
C ASP A 9 6.82 -14.80 7.34
N ALA A 10 7.05 -14.42 6.09
CA ALA A 10 6.08 -14.48 5.00
C ALA A 10 6.75 -15.04 3.74
N LEU A 11 6.01 -15.83 2.97
CA LEU A 11 6.43 -16.17 1.62
C LEU A 11 6.33 -14.93 0.74
N GLU A 12 7.35 -14.71 -0.09
CA GLU A 12 7.31 -13.68 -1.11
C GLU A 12 6.25 -14.05 -2.14
N GLU A 13 5.29 -13.14 -2.37
CA GLU A 13 4.14 -13.37 -3.23
C GLU A 13 3.88 -12.18 -4.14
N TYR A 14 3.36 -12.47 -5.33
CA TYR A 14 2.73 -11.48 -6.18
C TYR A 14 1.34 -11.98 -6.57
N PRO A 15 0.27 -11.19 -6.38
CA PRO A 15 0.25 -9.83 -5.80
C PRO A 15 0.56 -9.80 -4.28
N ILE A 16 1.13 -8.67 -3.81
CA ILE A 16 1.75 -8.50 -2.46
C ILE A 16 0.75 -8.37 -1.28
N GLY A 17 -0.46 -8.90 -1.39
CA GLY A 17 -1.57 -8.61 -0.47
C GLY A 17 -1.28 -8.98 0.98
N ASN A 18 -0.84 -10.21 1.23
CA ASN A 18 -0.54 -10.72 2.57
C ASN A 18 0.71 -10.04 3.15
N MET A 19 1.75 -9.83 2.34
CA MET A 19 2.96 -9.10 2.78
C MET A 19 2.63 -7.68 3.24
N GLY A 20 1.81 -6.94 2.47
CA GLY A 20 1.36 -5.60 2.85
C GLY A 20 0.58 -5.59 4.16
N ARG A 21 -0.32 -6.57 4.37
CA ARG A 21 -1.07 -6.74 5.62
C ARG A 21 -0.15 -7.04 6.81
N MET A 22 0.85 -7.90 6.62
CA MET A 22 1.81 -8.26 7.67
C MET A 22 2.71 -7.09 8.05
N ALA A 23 3.16 -6.29 7.08
CA ALA A 23 3.92 -5.07 7.33
C ALA A 23 3.11 -4.07 8.16
N LEU A 24 1.84 -3.83 7.82
CA LEU A 24 0.96 -2.96 8.61
C LEU A 24 0.74 -3.50 10.03
N HIS A 25 0.56 -4.81 10.20
CA HIS A 25 0.44 -5.44 11.51
C HIS A 25 1.73 -5.27 12.34
N TRP A 26 2.90 -5.40 11.73
CA TRP A 26 4.16 -5.17 12.40
C TRP A 26 4.30 -3.71 12.86
N ILE A 27 4.02 -2.75 11.98
CA ILE A 27 4.07 -1.30 12.28
C ILE A 27 3.17 -0.95 13.46
N ALA A 28 1.93 -1.48 13.47
CA ALA A 28 0.96 -1.23 14.53
C ALA A 28 1.41 -1.74 15.92
N ASN A 29 2.21 -2.81 15.98
CA ASN A 29 2.64 -3.43 17.23
C ASN A 29 4.02 -2.96 17.72
N HIS A 30 4.84 -2.37 16.84
CA HIS A 30 6.23 -2.04 17.15
C HIS A 30 6.56 -0.54 17.06
N THR A 31 5.59 0.28 16.66
CA THR A 31 5.79 1.72 16.49
C THR A 31 4.66 2.54 17.12
N SER A 32 4.97 3.79 17.47
CA SER A 32 4.00 4.79 17.92
C SER A 32 3.92 5.97 16.95
N ALA A 33 4.09 5.71 15.65
CA ALA A 33 4.16 6.75 14.63
C ALA A 33 2.81 7.46 14.46
N ALA A 34 2.83 8.79 14.29
CA ALA A 34 1.61 9.57 14.04
C ALA A 34 1.09 9.44 12.60
N PHE A 35 1.98 9.11 11.66
CA PHE A 35 1.69 8.89 10.25
C PHE A 35 2.57 7.75 9.73
N VAL A 36 2.06 7.01 8.74
CA VAL A 36 2.80 5.98 8.02
C VAL A 36 2.84 6.38 6.55
N LEU A 37 4.03 6.41 5.98
CA LEU A 37 4.23 6.52 4.53
C LEU A 37 4.68 5.16 4.03
N LYS A 38 3.86 4.54 3.17
CA LYS A 38 4.25 3.36 2.40
C LYS A 38 4.64 3.81 1.00
N ILE A 39 5.80 3.38 0.53
CA ILE A 39 6.31 3.69 -0.80
C ILE A 39 7.25 2.57 -1.25
N ASP A 40 7.36 2.38 -2.55
CA ASP A 40 8.32 1.47 -3.17
C ASP A 40 9.73 2.10 -3.17
N ASP A 41 10.75 1.27 -3.32
CA ASP A 41 12.17 1.66 -3.22
C ASP A 41 12.71 2.35 -4.49
N ASP A 42 11.93 2.35 -5.58
CA ASP A 42 12.22 3.00 -6.85
C ASP A 42 11.58 4.41 -6.98
N MET A 43 10.98 4.90 -5.89
CA MET A 43 10.29 6.19 -5.87
C MET A 43 11.09 7.31 -5.20
N TYR A 44 10.90 8.55 -5.67
CA TYR A 44 11.50 9.74 -5.07
C TYR A 44 10.51 10.52 -4.18
N ILE A 45 10.96 10.89 -2.97
CA ILE A 45 10.20 11.74 -2.06
C ILE A 45 10.86 13.10 -1.85
N ARG A 46 10.05 14.12 -1.59
CA ARG A 46 10.50 15.43 -1.09
C ARG A 46 10.16 15.54 0.41
N PRO A 47 11.10 15.22 1.33
CA PRO A 47 10.75 15.05 2.75
C PRO A 47 10.23 16.33 3.40
N LEU A 48 10.89 17.47 3.16
CA LEU A 48 10.52 18.73 3.82
C LEU A 48 9.11 19.24 3.44
N PRO A 49 8.73 19.29 2.14
CA PRO A 49 7.35 19.59 1.76
C PRO A 49 6.33 18.60 2.36
N LEU A 50 6.64 17.30 2.36
CA LEU A 50 5.75 16.28 2.90
C LEU A 50 5.53 16.47 4.41
N LEU A 51 6.60 16.65 5.18
CA LEU A 51 6.51 16.89 6.62
C LEU A 51 5.70 18.16 6.93
N ARG A 52 5.95 19.26 6.20
CA ARG A 52 5.17 20.51 6.37
C ARG A 52 3.67 20.31 6.11
N MET A 53 3.32 19.47 5.15
CA MET A 53 1.93 19.11 4.88
C MET A 53 1.35 18.30 6.04
N LEU A 54 2.03 17.21 6.44
CA LEU A 54 1.56 16.30 7.50
C LEU A 54 1.38 17.01 8.85
N MET A 55 2.27 17.95 9.20
CA MET A 55 2.17 18.76 10.41
C MET A 55 0.89 19.61 10.49
N ARG A 56 0.20 19.83 9.36
CA ARG A 56 -1.04 20.62 9.28
C ARG A 56 -2.29 19.75 9.20
N GLN A 57 -2.15 18.43 9.09
CA GLN A 57 -3.28 17.52 8.95
C GLN A 57 -3.82 17.08 10.31
N GLN A 58 -5.14 16.83 10.37
CA GLN A 58 -5.72 16.14 11.51
C GLN A 58 -5.28 14.68 11.49
N ARG A 59 -4.86 14.16 12.65
CA ARG A 59 -4.25 12.82 12.78
C ARG A 59 -5.23 11.67 12.52
N ALA A 60 -6.53 11.91 12.69
CA ALA A 60 -7.54 10.85 12.61
C ALA A 60 -7.99 10.59 11.17
N MET A 61 -8.01 9.31 10.78
CA MET A 61 -8.62 8.81 9.52
C MET A 61 -8.00 9.34 8.21
N MET A 62 -6.76 9.83 8.24
CA MET A 62 -6.08 10.27 7.01
C MET A 62 -5.63 9.07 6.18
N TYR A 63 -6.18 8.95 4.97
CA TYR A 63 -5.67 8.09 3.90
C TYR A 63 -5.51 8.95 2.65
N TRP A 64 -4.28 9.07 2.15
CA TRP A 64 -3.90 10.03 1.13
C TRP A 64 -2.92 9.41 0.12
N GLY A 65 -3.00 9.86 -1.12
CA GLY A 65 -2.14 9.41 -2.22
C GLY A 65 -2.76 9.77 -3.56
N PHE A 66 -2.29 9.11 -4.62
CA PHE A 66 -2.90 9.20 -5.94
C PHE A 66 -3.99 8.13 -6.05
N PHE A 67 -5.25 8.56 -6.04
CA PHE A 67 -6.38 7.63 -6.03
C PHE A 67 -6.76 7.18 -7.44
N GLU A 68 -6.80 5.87 -7.64
CA GLU A 68 -7.59 5.24 -8.69
C GLU A 68 -9.03 5.10 -8.20
N ARG A 69 -10.01 5.39 -9.07
CA ARG A 69 -11.45 5.36 -8.72
C ARG A 69 -12.26 4.44 -9.62
N SER A 70 -11.69 4.01 -10.75
CA SER A 70 -12.35 3.21 -11.76
C SER A 70 -11.44 2.09 -12.27
N GLY A 71 -10.52 1.61 -11.42
CA GLY A 71 -9.58 0.55 -11.74
C GLY A 71 -10.33 -0.74 -12.06
N GLN A 72 -10.11 -1.28 -13.26
CA GLN A 72 -10.70 -2.54 -13.67
C GLN A 72 -9.76 -3.70 -13.36
N ALA A 73 -10.34 -4.82 -12.95
CA ALA A 73 -9.61 -6.07 -12.80
C ALA A 73 -9.04 -6.50 -14.17
N VAL A 74 -7.74 -6.80 -14.22
CA VAL A 74 -7.09 -7.18 -15.46
C VAL A 74 -7.47 -8.62 -15.79
N ARG A 75 -8.10 -8.84 -16.94
CA ARG A 75 -8.58 -10.17 -17.38
C ARG A 75 -7.66 -10.86 -18.39
N ASP A 76 -6.49 -10.29 -18.63
CA ASP A 76 -5.47 -10.86 -19.51
C ASP A 76 -4.52 -11.79 -18.72
N PRO A 77 -4.50 -13.12 -18.97
CA PRO A 77 -3.59 -14.06 -18.31
C PRO A 77 -2.10 -13.79 -18.54
N GLY A 78 -1.74 -13.00 -19.56
CA GLY A 78 -0.36 -12.58 -19.81
C GLY A 78 0.11 -11.43 -18.89
N SER A 79 -0.81 -10.80 -18.16
CA SER A 79 -0.50 -9.71 -17.24
C SER A 79 -0.05 -10.23 -15.88
N ALA A 80 0.94 -9.58 -15.28
CA ALA A 80 1.30 -9.83 -13.88
C ALA A 80 0.11 -9.55 -12.92
N HIS A 81 -0.79 -8.65 -13.30
CA HIS A 81 -1.96 -8.26 -12.51
C HIS A 81 -3.23 -9.06 -12.85
N PHE A 82 -3.11 -10.17 -13.58
CA PHE A 82 -4.25 -10.98 -13.96
C PHE A 82 -5.07 -11.40 -12.74
N LEU A 83 -6.38 -11.13 -12.80
CA LEU A 83 -7.33 -11.57 -11.81
C LEU A 83 -8.45 -12.34 -12.53
N PRO A 84 -8.65 -13.62 -12.20
CA PRO A 84 -9.79 -14.41 -12.67
C PRO A 84 -11.16 -13.82 -12.30
N ASP A 85 -12.18 -14.11 -13.11
CA ASP A 85 -13.56 -13.65 -12.87
C ASP A 85 -14.23 -14.28 -11.65
N ASP A 86 -13.85 -15.50 -11.28
CA ASP A 86 -14.37 -16.20 -10.11
C ASP A 86 -13.83 -15.66 -8.77
N LEU A 87 -12.70 -14.94 -8.81
CA LEU A 87 -12.06 -14.35 -7.63
C LEU A 87 -12.47 -12.90 -7.36
N PHE A 88 -13.12 -12.23 -8.31
CA PHE A 88 -13.52 -10.83 -8.15
C PHE A 88 -14.92 -10.61 -8.71
N GLY A 89 -15.82 -10.09 -7.86
CA GLY A 89 -17.25 -9.97 -8.13
C GLY A 89 -17.60 -9.41 -9.52
N HIS A 90 -18.80 -9.74 -10.00
CA HIS A 90 -19.24 -9.60 -11.39
C HIS A 90 -19.01 -8.24 -12.06
N ASP A 91 -18.90 -7.16 -11.29
CA ASP A 91 -18.72 -5.81 -11.83
C ASP A 91 -17.29 -5.53 -12.30
N GLY A 92 -16.29 -6.32 -11.87
CA GLY A 92 -14.91 -6.20 -12.34
C GLY A 92 -14.21 -4.89 -11.99
N VAL A 93 -14.77 -4.06 -11.11
CA VAL A 93 -14.28 -2.74 -10.74
C VAL A 93 -13.82 -2.71 -9.28
N PHE A 94 -12.59 -2.27 -9.04
CA PHE A 94 -12.07 -2.07 -7.69
C PHE A 94 -12.71 -0.86 -7.00
N PRO A 95 -12.92 -0.91 -5.67
CA PRO A 95 -13.24 0.29 -4.91
C PRO A 95 -12.10 1.31 -5.02
N PRO A 96 -12.32 2.60 -4.74
CA PRO A 96 -11.25 3.58 -4.78
C PRO A 96 -10.05 3.21 -3.89
N TYR A 97 -8.83 3.28 -4.43
CA TYR A 97 -7.61 2.93 -3.73
C TYR A 97 -6.47 3.90 -4.07
N ALA A 98 -5.57 4.14 -3.11
CA ALA A 98 -4.33 4.85 -3.41
C ALA A 98 -3.35 3.88 -4.10
N ARG A 99 -2.75 4.33 -5.20
CA ARG A 99 -1.62 3.64 -5.83
C ARG A 99 -0.34 3.89 -5.05
#